data_AF-A0A8I1YKI8-F1
#
_entry.id   AF-A0A8I1YKI8-F1
#
_cell.length_a   1.000
_cell.length_b   1.000
_cell.length_c   1.000
_cell.angle_alpha   90.00
_cell.angle_beta   90.00
_cell.angle_gamma   90.00
#
_symmetry.space_group_name_H-M   'P 1'
#
loop_
_entity.id
_entity.type
_entity.pdbx_description
1 polymer ?
#
loop_
_entity_poly.entity_id
_entity_poly.type
_entity_poly.pdbx_seq_one_letter_code
_entity_poly.pdbx_strand_id
1 'polypeptide(L)'
;MNDHVGFQSFLHSDAADLLPDEGARHRFEAIVDRAADARSTWLPVEEQMRATRAELHRVETHRQRLILARSADRRSADKEDKQIRDLDKQASELTEKLRRLIAREATAAARMRNCEILASRCRAFLAHGGQPSRARLASVSPIALSEILERGERIIDALERLRLHIRELEADAHQIRSAPFPSEAKKRDAAALIAGLAERGAPSISAMIDDNTSEIGWPYTLQEHNLIAVVPDANTRVVGTASGQVPDVIGLLCWALRDTLTEKVNELIDMNSDDAAALSADEREKQLAQIEADKLMTERKEAALVQAAQAAGEAIEHRHDISALAALQLGLVTQSR
;
A
#
# COMPACT_ATOMS: atom_id res chain seq x y z
N MET A 1 -36.46 32.35 5.51
CA MET A 1 -35.03 32.52 5.83
C MET A 1 -34.33 31.26 5.37
N ASN A 2 -33.90 31.28 4.12
CA ASN A 2 -33.14 30.20 3.49
C ASN A 2 -31.68 30.60 3.57
N ASP A 3 -30.94 30.00 4.51
CA ASP A 3 -29.50 30.13 4.53
C ASP A 3 -28.89 29.12 3.58
N HIS A 4 -28.34 29.65 2.49
CA HIS A 4 -27.51 28.96 1.53
C HIS A 4 -26.26 28.42 2.25
N VAL A 5 -26.22 27.11 2.49
CA VAL A 5 -24.96 26.40 2.70
C VAL A 5 -24.18 26.49 1.40
N GLY A 6 -23.18 27.35 1.39
CA GLY A 6 -22.23 27.51 0.30
C GLY A 6 -21.52 26.19 0.03
N PHE A 7 -21.93 25.52 -1.04
CA PHE A 7 -21.08 24.58 -1.76
C PHE A 7 -19.83 25.35 -2.20
N GLN A 8 -18.76 25.28 -1.41
CA GLN A 8 -17.45 25.64 -1.90
C GLN A 8 -17.09 24.61 -2.97
N SER A 9 -17.30 24.99 -4.22
CA SER A 9 -16.63 24.36 -5.35
C SER A 9 -15.13 24.44 -5.07
N PHE A 10 -14.54 23.33 -4.63
CA PHE A 10 -13.11 23.12 -4.74
C PHE A 10 -12.81 23.23 -6.24
N LEU A 11 -12.33 24.41 -6.66
CA LEU A 11 -11.71 24.60 -7.94
C LEU A 11 -10.74 23.44 -8.10
N HIS A 12 -10.95 22.61 -9.12
CA HIS A 12 -9.97 21.63 -9.57
C HIS A 12 -8.74 22.45 -9.99
N SER A 13 -7.86 22.77 -9.04
CA SER A 13 -6.49 23.16 -9.37
C SER A 13 -5.94 22.00 -10.17
N ASP A 14 -5.52 22.26 -11.40
CA ASP A 14 -4.81 21.25 -12.16
C ASP A 14 -3.58 20.85 -11.33
N ALA A 15 -3.30 19.54 -11.24
CA ALA A 15 -2.19 19.05 -10.44
C ALA A 15 -0.85 19.65 -10.94
N ALA A 16 -0.78 19.98 -12.24
CA ALA A 16 0.34 20.67 -12.86
C ALA A 16 0.60 22.07 -12.28
N ASP A 17 -0.43 22.77 -11.81
CA ASP A 17 -0.32 24.14 -11.28
C ASP A 17 0.26 24.17 -9.85
N LEU A 18 0.36 23.01 -9.19
CA LEU A 18 0.94 22.85 -7.85
C LEU A 18 2.47 22.65 -7.89
N LEU A 19 3.07 22.60 -9.07
CA LEU A 19 4.49 22.33 -9.26
C LEU A 19 5.33 23.61 -9.19
N PRO A 20 6.57 23.53 -8.66
CA PRO A 20 7.37 24.72 -8.37
C PRO A 20 8.02 25.37 -9.60
N ASP A 21 8.24 24.63 -10.68
CA ASP A 21 8.82 25.15 -11.92
C ASP A 21 8.30 24.44 -13.19
N GLU A 22 8.60 25.03 -14.34
CA GLU A 22 8.24 24.49 -15.65
C GLU A 22 8.89 23.13 -15.95
N GLY A 23 10.09 22.88 -15.40
CA GLY A 23 10.79 21.61 -15.57
C GLY A 23 10.04 20.45 -14.91
N ALA A 24 9.55 20.64 -13.69
CA ALA A 24 8.74 19.68 -12.96
C ALA A 24 7.39 19.48 -13.63
N ARG A 25 6.79 20.57 -14.14
CA ARG A 25 5.55 20.51 -14.94
C ARG A 25 5.73 19.65 -16.19
N HIS A 26 6.77 19.90 -16.98
CA HIS A 26 7.06 19.10 -18.17
C HIS A 26 7.30 17.63 -17.84
N ARG A 27 7.98 17.31 -16.73
CA ARG A 27 8.16 15.91 -16.27
C ARG A 27 6.83 15.26 -15.88
N PHE A 28 5.95 15.98 -15.20
CA PHE A 28 4.62 15.48 -14.85
C PHE A 28 3.76 15.24 -16.08
N GLU A 29 3.72 16.21 -17.00
CA GLU A 29 3.00 16.09 -18.28
C GLU A 29 3.53 14.91 -19.09
N ALA A 30 4.85 14.74 -19.19
CA ALA A 30 5.46 13.58 -19.85
C ALA A 30 5.03 12.23 -19.24
N ILE A 31 4.89 12.13 -17.91
CA ILE A 31 4.38 10.92 -17.24
C ILE A 31 2.91 10.67 -17.62
N VAL A 32 2.09 11.72 -17.64
CA VAL A 32 0.68 11.64 -18.00
C VAL A 32 0.50 11.24 -19.47
N ASP A 33 1.26 11.85 -20.38
CA ASP A 33 1.23 11.57 -21.81
C ASP A 33 1.65 10.12 -22.09
N ARG A 34 2.71 9.64 -21.43
CA ARG A 34 3.11 8.22 -21.56
C ARG A 34 2.04 7.26 -21.08
N ALA A 35 1.30 7.59 -20.02
CA ALA A 35 0.17 6.77 -19.58
C ALA A 35 -0.96 6.76 -20.63
N ALA A 36 -1.24 7.90 -21.27
CA ALA A 36 -2.19 7.98 -22.38
C ALA A 36 -1.73 7.19 -23.61
N ASP A 37 -0.45 7.28 -23.98
CA ASP A 37 0.15 6.53 -25.09
C ASP A 37 0.12 5.02 -24.86
N ALA A 38 0.45 4.58 -23.63
CA ALA A 38 0.41 3.17 -23.25
C ALA A 38 -1.02 2.63 -23.32
N ARG A 39 -2.01 3.40 -22.88
CA ARG A 39 -3.43 3.06 -23.00
C ARG A 39 -3.88 2.99 -24.47
N SER A 40 -3.50 3.97 -25.29
CA SER A 40 -3.80 4.02 -26.72
C SER A 40 -3.22 2.81 -27.48
N THR A 41 -2.06 2.32 -27.05
CA THR A 41 -1.44 1.11 -27.62
C THR A 41 -2.15 -0.18 -27.19
N TRP A 42 -2.66 -0.25 -25.96
CA TRP A 42 -3.30 -1.44 -25.40
C TRP A 42 -4.74 -1.64 -25.91
N LEU A 43 -5.55 -0.58 -25.99
CA LEU A 43 -6.97 -0.64 -26.35
C LEU A 43 -7.24 -1.42 -27.65
N PRO A 44 -6.54 -1.18 -28.78
CA PRO A 44 -6.78 -1.93 -30.02
C PRO A 44 -6.47 -3.43 -29.89
N VAL A 45 -5.48 -3.81 -29.07
CA VAL A 45 -5.14 -5.22 -28.85
C VAL A 45 -6.24 -5.89 -28.04
N GLU A 46 -6.75 -5.21 -27.02
CA GLU A 46 -7.88 -5.70 -26.22
C GLU A 46 -9.15 -5.89 -27.08
N GLU A 47 -9.48 -4.91 -27.92
CA GLU A 47 -10.61 -5.00 -28.84
C GLU A 47 -10.47 -6.17 -29.82
N GLN A 48 -9.28 -6.35 -30.40
CA GLN A 48 -8.99 -7.51 -31.27
C GLN A 48 -9.12 -8.84 -30.53
N MET A 49 -8.71 -8.91 -29.27
CA MET A 49 -8.90 -10.11 -28.44
C MET A 49 -10.37 -10.38 -28.17
N ARG A 50 -11.15 -9.37 -27.79
CA ARG A 50 -12.60 -9.50 -27.55
C ARG A 50 -13.31 -9.97 -28.83
N ALA A 51 -12.96 -9.38 -29.98
CA ALA A 51 -13.50 -9.79 -31.28
C ALA A 51 -13.15 -11.25 -31.63
N THR A 52 -11.87 -11.63 -31.49
CA THR A 52 -11.40 -13.00 -31.79
C THR A 52 -12.06 -14.05 -30.87
N ARG A 53 -12.25 -13.73 -29.58
CA ARG A 53 -12.99 -14.59 -28.64
C ARG A 53 -14.45 -14.76 -29.04
N ALA A 54 -15.11 -13.68 -29.44
CA ALA A 54 -16.50 -13.73 -29.90
C ALA A 54 -16.64 -14.57 -31.18
N GLU A 55 -15.71 -14.44 -32.13
CA GLU A 55 -15.66 -15.27 -33.34
C GLU A 55 -15.44 -16.74 -33.02
N LEU A 56 -14.47 -17.07 -32.15
CA LEU A 56 -14.21 -18.44 -31.72
C LEU A 56 -15.47 -19.06 -31.09
N HIS A 57 -16.13 -18.35 -30.18
CA HIS A 57 -17.36 -18.81 -29.56
C HIS A 57 -18.48 -19.07 -30.56
N ARG A 58 -18.61 -18.23 -31.61
CA ARG A 58 -19.60 -18.44 -32.69
C ARG A 58 -19.29 -19.71 -33.49
N VAL A 59 -18.03 -19.93 -33.86
CA VAL A 59 -17.58 -21.14 -34.58
C VAL A 59 -17.82 -22.40 -33.74
N GLU A 60 -17.46 -22.37 -32.46
CA GLU A 60 -17.67 -23.48 -31.53
C GLU A 60 -19.16 -23.79 -31.33
N THR A 61 -20.00 -22.76 -31.16
CA THR A 61 -21.45 -22.92 -31.04
C THR A 61 -22.05 -23.51 -32.31
N HIS A 62 -21.61 -23.05 -33.49
CA HIS A 62 -22.08 -23.60 -34.76
C HIS A 62 -21.69 -25.08 -34.93
N ARG A 63 -20.44 -25.41 -34.59
CA ARG A 63 -19.94 -26.79 -34.57
C ARG A 63 -20.75 -27.67 -33.63
N GLN A 64 -21.02 -27.23 -32.42
CA GLN A 64 -21.85 -27.98 -31.45
C GLN A 64 -23.26 -28.21 -31.98
N ARG A 65 -23.89 -27.21 -32.61
CA ARG A 65 -25.20 -27.37 -33.24
C ARG A 65 -25.19 -28.43 -34.34
N LEU A 66 -24.15 -28.46 -35.20
CA LEU A 66 -24.02 -29.49 -36.24
C LEU A 66 -23.83 -30.89 -35.65
N ILE A 67 -23.04 -31.03 -34.59
CA ILE A 67 -22.85 -32.31 -33.90
C ILE A 67 -24.16 -32.83 -33.31
N LEU A 68 -24.96 -31.94 -32.70
CA LEU A 68 -26.27 -32.30 -32.12
C LEU A 68 -27.36 -32.58 -33.16
N ALA A 69 -27.32 -31.89 -34.31
CA ALA A 69 -28.29 -32.05 -35.39
C ALA A 69 -28.01 -33.27 -36.30
N ARG A 70 -26.92 -34.01 -36.04
CA ARG A 70 -26.48 -35.15 -36.83
C ARG A 70 -27.59 -36.20 -36.97
N SER A 71 -28.07 -36.39 -38.20
CA SER A 71 -29.14 -37.33 -38.52
C SER A 71 -28.60 -38.71 -38.90
N ALA A 72 -29.40 -39.77 -38.77
CA ALA A 72 -29.00 -41.16 -39.08
C ALA A 72 -28.86 -41.45 -40.60
N ASP A 73 -29.09 -40.46 -41.47
CA ASP A 73 -29.04 -40.62 -42.93
C ASP A 73 -27.59 -40.52 -43.45
N ARG A 74 -27.07 -41.64 -43.98
CA ARG A 74 -25.66 -41.78 -44.41
C ARG A 74 -25.21 -40.78 -45.48
N ARG A 75 -26.13 -40.25 -46.31
CA ARG A 75 -25.78 -39.27 -47.35
C ARG A 75 -25.62 -37.83 -46.83
N SER A 76 -26.28 -37.49 -45.72
CA SER A 76 -26.11 -36.18 -45.05
C SER A 76 -24.84 -36.15 -44.20
N ALA A 77 -24.48 -37.30 -43.62
CA ALA A 77 -23.32 -37.45 -42.73
C ALA A 77 -21.99 -37.01 -43.37
N ASP A 78 -21.71 -37.34 -44.63
CA ASP A 78 -20.44 -36.97 -45.28
C ASP A 78 -20.28 -35.45 -45.48
N LYS A 79 -21.40 -34.74 -45.73
CA LYS A 79 -21.39 -33.27 -45.89
C LYS A 79 -21.23 -32.57 -44.55
N GLU A 80 -21.94 -33.06 -43.53
CA GLU A 80 -21.83 -32.57 -42.15
C GLU A 80 -20.41 -32.79 -41.60
N ASP A 81 -19.80 -33.95 -41.86
CA ASP A 81 -18.43 -34.26 -41.44
C ASP A 81 -17.40 -33.33 -42.10
N LYS A 82 -17.59 -32.93 -43.36
CA LYS A 82 -16.74 -31.93 -44.01
C LYS A 82 -16.88 -30.55 -43.35
N GLN A 83 -18.11 -30.13 -43.06
CA GLN A 83 -18.37 -28.85 -42.37
C GLN A 83 -17.77 -28.82 -40.97
N ILE A 84 -17.87 -29.91 -40.22
CA ILE A 84 -17.27 -30.02 -38.88
C ILE A 84 -15.74 -29.90 -38.98
N ARG A 85 -15.09 -30.57 -39.94
CA ARG A 85 -13.63 -30.45 -40.15
C ARG A 85 -13.20 -29.02 -40.53
N ASP A 86 -13.99 -28.35 -41.37
CA ASP A 86 -13.73 -26.96 -41.74
C ASP A 86 -13.85 -26.02 -40.53
N LEU A 87 -14.84 -26.24 -39.67
CA LEU A 87 -15.01 -25.48 -38.41
C LEU A 87 -13.92 -25.81 -37.38
N ASP A 88 -13.47 -27.06 -37.29
CA ASP A 88 -12.33 -27.44 -36.46
C ASP A 88 -11.06 -26.69 -36.89
N LYS A 89 -10.82 -26.61 -38.21
CA LYS A 89 -9.72 -25.83 -38.77
C LYS A 89 -9.84 -24.34 -38.41
N GLN A 90 -11.01 -23.74 -38.63
CA GLN A 90 -11.25 -22.33 -38.26
C GLN A 90 -11.05 -22.07 -36.76
N ALA A 91 -11.55 -22.97 -35.89
CA ALA A 91 -11.37 -22.86 -34.45
C ALA A 91 -9.88 -22.92 -34.05
N SER A 92 -9.10 -23.82 -34.67
CA SER A 92 -7.65 -23.91 -34.43
C SER A 92 -6.89 -22.65 -34.87
N GLU A 93 -7.22 -22.08 -36.03
CA GLU A 93 -6.63 -20.84 -36.53
C GLU A 93 -6.94 -19.65 -35.60
N LEU A 94 -8.20 -19.53 -35.16
CA LEU A 94 -8.63 -18.51 -34.20
C LEU A 94 -7.97 -18.69 -32.82
N THR A 95 -7.78 -19.93 -32.38
CA THR A 95 -7.08 -20.25 -31.13
C THR A 95 -5.61 -19.82 -31.19
N GLU A 96 -4.91 -20.11 -32.28
CA GLU A 96 -3.53 -19.65 -32.49
C GLU A 96 -3.43 -18.12 -32.56
N LYS A 97 -4.35 -17.46 -33.27
CA LYS A 97 -4.45 -16.00 -33.28
C LYS A 97 -4.66 -15.44 -31.87
N LEU A 98 -5.56 -16.05 -31.08
CA LEU A 98 -5.82 -15.65 -29.71
C LEU A 98 -4.58 -15.83 -28.82
N ARG A 99 -3.83 -16.93 -28.95
CA ARG A 99 -2.56 -17.14 -28.22
C ARG A 99 -1.56 -16.02 -28.50
N ARG A 100 -1.36 -15.66 -29.77
CA ARG A 100 -0.47 -14.55 -30.17
C ARG A 100 -0.93 -13.20 -29.59
N LEU A 101 -2.24 -12.94 -29.63
CA LEU A 101 -2.80 -11.71 -29.08
C LEU A 101 -2.67 -11.64 -27.55
N ILE A 102 -2.88 -12.75 -26.83
CA ILE A 102 -2.69 -12.82 -25.38
C ILE A 102 -1.24 -12.44 -24.99
N ALA A 103 -0.24 -12.99 -25.69
CA ALA A 103 1.16 -12.66 -25.40
C ALA A 103 1.48 -11.17 -25.63
N ARG A 104 0.93 -10.59 -26.72
CA ARG A 104 1.08 -9.16 -27.02
C ARG A 104 0.35 -8.28 -25.99
N GLU A 105 -0.86 -8.68 -25.60
CA GLU A 105 -1.68 -7.98 -24.61
C GLU A 105 -1.01 -7.98 -23.25
N ALA A 106 -0.45 -9.10 -22.80
CA ALA A 106 0.21 -9.17 -21.50
C ALA A 106 1.32 -8.11 -21.36
N THR A 107 2.11 -7.90 -22.42
CA THR A 107 3.17 -6.89 -22.46
C THR A 107 2.61 -5.47 -22.48
N ALA A 108 1.64 -5.20 -23.36
CA ALA A 108 1.00 -3.89 -23.48
C ALA A 108 0.24 -3.49 -22.22
N ALA A 109 -0.47 -4.43 -21.60
CA ALA A 109 -1.25 -4.25 -20.38
C ALA A 109 -0.34 -4.01 -19.16
N ALA A 110 0.79 -4.71 -19.07
CA ALA A 110 1.78 -4.46 -18.03
C ALA A 110 2.34 -3.03 -18.14
N ARG A 111 2.70 -2.58 -19.35
CA ARG A 111 3.15 -1.22 -19.61
C ARG A 111 2.08 -0.18 -19.25
N MET A 112 0.85 -0.37 -19.73
CA MET A 112 -0.28 0.50 -19.43
C MET A 112 -0.51 0.62 -17.92
N ARG A 113 -0.67 -0.51 -17.21
CA ARG A 113 -0.88 -0.51 -15.75
C ARG A 113 0.25 0.22 -15.02
N ASN A 114 1.51 -0.04 -15.37
CA ASN A 114 2.64 0.61 -14.73
C ASN A 114 2.61 2.14 -14.88
N CYS A 115 2.36 2.63 -16.11
CA CYS A 115 2.31 4.07 -16.38
C CYS A 115 1.09 4.72 -15.72
N GLU A 116 -0.07 4.07 -15.73
CA GLU A 116 -1.30 4.57 -15.10
C GLU A 116 -1.20 4.65 -13.58
N ILE A 117 -0.60 3.65 -12.94
CA ILE A 117 -0.36 3.65 -11.49
C ILE A 117 0.57 4.80 -11.14
N LEU A 118 1.68 4.98 -11.86
CA LEU A 118 2.61 6.07 -11.60
C LEU A 118 1.95 7.44 -11.77
N ALA A 119 1.26 7.67 -12.90
CA ALA A 119 0.56 8.93 -13.15
C ALA A 119 -0.49 9.21 -12.06
N SER A 120 -1.24 8.20 -11.62
CA SER A 120 -2.22 8.34 -10.55
C SER A 120 -1.58 8.65 -9.19
N ARG A 121 -0.44 8.00 -8.87
CA ARG A 121 0.32 8.30 -7.64
C ARG A 121 0.88 9.71 -7.65
N CYS A 122 1.41 10.19 -8.77
CA CYS A 122 1.86 11.58 -8.91
C CYS A 122 0.71 12.57 -8.73
N ARG A 123 -0.46 12.31 -9.34
CA ARG A 123 -1.67 13.15 -9.14
C ARG A 123 -2.12 13.16 -7.67
N ALA A 124 -2.21 11.99 -7.04
CA ALA A 124 -2.61 11.88 -5.64
C ALA A 124 -1.62 12.59 -4.70
N PHE A 125 -0.32 12.47 -4.95
CA PHE A 125 0.72 13.16 -4.20
C PHE A 125 0.58 14.69 -4.26
N LEU A 126 0.30 15.24 -5.44
CA LEU A 126 0.11 16.67 -5.64
C LEU A 126 -1.23 17.14 -5.04
N ALA A 127 -2.32 16.42 -5.27
CA ALA A 127 -3.68 16.81 -4.84
C ALA A 127 -3.89 16.75 -3.33
N HIS A 128 -3.36 15.73 -2.65
CA HIS A 128 -3.52 15.59 -1.19
C HIS A 128 -2.48 16.38 -0.39
N GLY A 129 -1.71 17.24 -1.06
CA GLY A 129 -0.65 18.02 -0.44
C GLY A 129 0.30 17.08 0.31
N GLY A 130 1.10 16.30 -0.42
CA GLY A 130 2.21 15.47 0.13
C GLY A 130 3.29 16.27 0.89
N GLN A 131 2.94 17.46 1.34
CA GLN A 131 3.66 18.41 2.15
C GLN A 131 3.18 18.24 3.61
N PRO A 132 4.04 17.81 4.55
CA PRO A 132 3.78 18.12 5.96
C PRO A 132 3.53 19.62 6.09
N SER A 133 2.65 20.05 7.01
CA SER A 133 2.00 21.39 7.05
C SER A 133 2.90 22.65 7.02
N ARG A 134 4.22 22.51 6.86
CA ARG A 134 5.23 23.58 6.71
C ARG A 134 6.29 23.34 5.63
N ALA A 135 6.16 22.31 4.81
CA ALA A 135 7.09 22.01 3.72
C ALA A 135 6.56 22.55 2.39
N ARG A 136 7.44 23.15 1.59
CA ARG A 136 7.15 23.50 0.19
C ARG A 136 7.89 22.54 -0.74
N LEU A 137 7.33 22.31 -1.92
CA LEU A 137 8.04 21.65 -3.00
C LEU A 137 9.08 22.61 -3.58
N ALA A 138 10.29 22.11 -3.77
CA ALA A 138 11.32 22.78 -4.54
C ALA A 138 11.90 21.78 -5.55
N SER A 139 12.26 22.26 -6.73
CA SER A 139 12.94 21.41 -7.70
C SER A 139 14.36 21.12 -7.25
N VAL A 140 14.79 19.90 -7.55
CA VAL A 140 16.14 19.42 -7.32
C VAL A 140 16.86 19.42 -8.66
N SER A 141 18.13 19.83 -8.66
CA SER A 141 18.97 19.81 -9.85
C SER A 141 19.03 18.39 -10.44
N PRO A 142 18.89 18.25 -11.76
CA PRO A 142 18.99 16.94 -12.41
C PRO A 142 20.39 16.36 -12.18
N ILE A 143 20.45 15.06 -11.87
CA ILE A 143 21.69 14.32 -11.69
C ILE A 143 22.29 14.03 -13.07
N ALA A 144 23.56 14.37 -13.29
CA ALA A 144 24.22 14.12 -14.56
C ALA A 144 24.40 12.61 -14.80
N LEU A 145 24.21 12.15 -16.04
CA LEU A 145 24.36 10.72 -16.38
C LEU A 145 25.76 10.18 -16.07
N SER A 146 26.79 11.03 -16.19
CA SER A 146 28.18 10.69 -15.86
C SER A 146 28.40 10.42 -14.36
N GLU A 147 27.51 10.89 -13.48
CA GLU A 147 27.55 10.61 -12.04
C GLU A 147 26.85 9.30 -11.68
N ILE A 148 26.05 8.74 -12.61
CA ILE A 148 25.25 7.54 -12.38
C ILE A 148 25.86 6.32 -13.08
N LEU A 149 26.27 6.50 -14.34
CA LEU A 149 26.81 5.45 -15.19
C LEU A 149 28.28 5.19 -14.90
N GLU A 150 28.62 3.94 -14.70
CA GLU A 150 30.01 3.51 -14.67
C GLU A 150 30.61 3.49 -16.10
N ARG A 151 31.94 3.42 -16.18
CA ARG A 151 32.65 3.52 -17.47
C ARG A 151 32.25 2.38 -18.41
N GLY A 152 31.50 2.72 -19.46
CA GLY A 152 31.03 1.76 -20.48
C GLY A 152 29.80 0.95 -20.07
N GLU A 153 29.16 1.29 -18.95
CA GLU A 153 27.92 0.66 -18.49
C GLU A 153 26.74 1.08 -19.38
N ARG A 154 25.87 0.12 -19.74
CA ARG A 154 24.63 0.43 -20.48
C ARG A 154 23.56 0.90 -19.49
N ILE A 155 22.63 1.73 -19.96
CA ILE A 155 21.54 2.26 -19.12
C ILE A 155 20.74 1.14 -18.44
N ILE A 156 20.44 0.05 -19.15
CA ILE A 156 19.68 -1.09 -18.60
C ILE A 156 20.45 -1.75 -17.44
N ASP A 157 21.76 -1.95 -17.59
CA ASP A 157 22.59 -2.58 -16.56
C ASP A 157 22.66 -1.69 -15.31
N ALA A 158 22.80 -0.37 -15.49
CA ALA A 158 22.76 0.61 -14.41
C ALA A 158 21.41 0.65 -13.69
N LEU A 159 20.29 0.55 -14.42
CA LEU A 159 18.95 0.48 -13.84
C LEU A 159 18.78 -0.78 -12.98
N GLU A 160 19.27 -1.92 -13.44
CA GLU A 160 19.22 -3.17 -12.66
C GLU A 160 20.04 -3.07 -11.37
N ARG A 161 21.25 -2.49 -11.44
CA ARG A 161 22.09 -2.21 -10.27
C ARG A 161 21.41 -1.31 -9.26
N LEU A 162 20.83 -0.19 -9.69
CA LEU A 162 20.11 0.74 -8.79
C LEU A 162 18.87 0.08 -8.17
N ARG A 163 18.11 -0.71 -8.95
CA ARG A 163 16.91 -1.41 -8.46
C ARG A 163 17.27 -2.52 -7.47
N LEU A 164 18.40 -3.20 -7.67
CA LEU A 164 18.93 -4.15 -6.68
C LEU A 164 19.24 -3.42 -5.38
N HIS A 165 19.95 -2.30 -5.45
CA HIS A 165 20.30 -1.51 -4.27
C HIS A 165 19.06 -1.00 -3.51
N ILE A 166 17.99 -0.61 -4.21
CA ILE A 166 16.73 -0.24 -3.54
C ILE A 166 16.13 -1.42 -2.76
N ARG A 167 16.19 -2.65 -3.29
CA ARG A 167 15.69 -3.84 -2.59
C ARG A 167 16.53 -4.18 -1.36
N GLU A 168 17.85 -3.97 -1.43
CA GLU A 168 18.75 -4.12 -0.28
C GLU A 168 18.37 -3.13 0.82
N LEU A 169 18.21 -1.84 0.48
CA LEU A 169 17.76 -0.81 1.42
C LEU A 169 16.39 -1.12 2.04
N GLU A 170 15.45 -1.66 1.26
CA GLU A 170 14.14 -2.09 1.78
C GLU A 170 14.25 -3.28 2.74
N ALA A 171 15.14 -4.23 2.46
CA ALA A 171 15.43 -5.35 3.35
C ALA A 171 16.06 -4.85 4.65
N ASP A 172 17.02 -3.93 4.59
CA ASP A 172 17.66 -3.33 5.75
C ASP A 172 16.65 -2.53 6.60
N ALA A 173 15.77 -1.75 5.95
CA ALA A 173 14.68 -1.05 6.64
C ALA A 173 13.73 -2.03 7.34
N HIS A 174 13.44 -3.18 6.73
CA HIS A 174 12.63 -4.22 7.37
C HIS A 174 13.33 -4.84 8.58
N GLN A 175 14.64 -5.11 8.49
CA GLN A 175 15.44 -5.61 9.61
C GLN A 175 15.40 -4.63 10.79
N ILE A 176 15.62 -3.34 10.54
CA ILE A 176 15.58 -2.30 11.57
C ILE A 176 14.19 -2.15 12.19
N ARG A 177 13.11 -2.24 11.39
CA ARG A 177 11.73 -2.22 11.91
C ARG A 177 11.39 -3.45 12.75
N SER A 178 12.04 -4.58 12.50
CA SER A 178 11.81 -5.84 13.21
C SER A 178 12.74 -6.03 14.41
N ALA A 179 13.79 -5.20 14.56
CA ALA A 179 14.74 -5.29 15.66
C ALA A 179 14.04 -5.15 17.04
N PRO A 180 14.38 -5.95 18.05
CA PRO A 180 13.79 -5.79 19.38
C PRO A 180 14.13 -4.41 20.00
N PHE A 181 13.36 -4.02 21.01
CA PHE A 181 13.71 -2.87 21.86
C PHE A 181 14.59 -3.35 23.01
N PRO A 182 15.50 -2.49 23.53
CA PRO A 182 16.33 -2.85 24.68
C PRO A 182 15.49 -3.23 25.89
N SER A 183 15.86 -4.32 26.56
CA SER A 183 15.22 -4.85 27.77
C SER A 183 15.05 -3.76 28.83
N GLU A 184 16.11 -2.98 29.05
CA GLU A 184 16.13 -1.88 30.02
C GLU A 184 15.07 -0.80 29.75
N ALA A 185 14.79 -0.49 28.47
CA ALA A 185 13.70 0.41 28.15
C ALA A 185 12.34 -0.21 28.51
N LYS A 186 12.17 -1.51 28.23
CA LYS A 186 10.92 -2.22 28.51
C LYS A 186 10.69 -2.49 30.00
N LYS A 187 11.74 -2.68 30.80
CA LYS A 187 11.64 -2.73 32.26
C LYS A 187 11.15 -1.40 32.83
N ARG A 188 11.65 -0.26 32.32
CA ARG A 188 11.16 1.07 32.72
C ARG A 188 9.69 1.27 32.34
N ASP A 189 9.30 0.91 31.11
CA ASP A 189 7.90 0.98 30.66
C ASP A 189 7.00 0.11 31.56
N ALA A 190 7.43 -1.12 31.87
CA ALA A 190 6.68 -2.04 32.72
C ALA A 190 6.55 -1.52 34.16
N ALA A 191 7.63 -1.00 34.75
CA ALA A 191 7.61 -0.42 36.08
C ALA A 191 6.67 0.79 36.16
N ALA A 192 6.69 1.66 35.14
CA ALA A 192 5.77 2.81 35.05
C ALA A 192 4.31 2.36 34.93
N LEU A 193 4.04 1.33 34.12
CA LEU A 193 2.69 0.76 33.99
C LEU A 193 2.20 0.17 35.32
N ILE A 194 3.00 -0.67 35.98
CA ILE A 194 2.65 -1.28 37.28
C ILE A 194 2.42 -0.19 38.32
N ALA A 195 3.25 0.86 38.36
CA ALA A 195 3.07 1.98 39.27
C ALA A 195 1.74 2.72 39.03
N GLY A 196 1.40 3.02 37.78
CA GLY A 196 0.12 3.66 37.43
C GLY A 196 -1.10 2.80 37.74
N LEU A 197 -1.02 1.48 37.51
CA LEU A 197 -2.07 0.52 37.89
C LEU A 197 -2.24 0.46 39.41
N ALA A 198 -1.12 0.45 40.15
CA ALA A 198 -1.11 0.40 41.60
C ALA A 198 -1.67 1.68 42.25
N GLU A 199 -1.41 2.85 41.67
CA GLU A 199 -1.98 4.11 42.15
C GLU A 199 -3.49 4.15 41.95
N ARG A 200 -3.97 3.76 40.76
CA ARG A 200 -5.41 3.66 40.46
C ARG A 200 -6.12 2.60 41.31
N GLY A 201 -5.43 1.51 41.61
CA GLY A 201 -5.95 0.37 42.35
C GLY A 201 -5.85 0.46 43.87
N ALA A 202 -5.43 1.61 44.42
CA ALA A 202 -5.30 1.79 45.86
C ALA A 202 -6.70 1.88 46.51
N PRO A 203 -7.02 1.02 47.50
CA PRO A 203 -8.24 1.19 48.29
C PRO A 203 -8.23 2.51 49.07
N SER A 204 -9.38 3.18 49.13
CA SER A 204 -9.56 4.39 49.93
C SER A 204 -10.17 4.03 51.29
N ILE A 205 -9.52 4.45 52.37
CA ILE A 205 -10.01 4.28 53.75
C ILE A 205 -10.52 5.58 54.37
N SER A 206 -10.42 6.72 53.67
CA SER A 206 -10.73 8.04 54.25
C SER A 206 -12.17 8.10 54.77
N ALA A 207 -13.14 7.61 53.98
CA ALA A 207 -14.55 7.59 54.38
C ALA A 207 -14.79 6.72 55.64
N MET A 208 -14.11 5.58 55.74
CA MET A 208 -14.21 4.68 56.90
C MET A 208 -13.60 5.28 58.17
N ILE A 209 -12.61 6.16 58.05
CA ILE A 209 -12.02 6.89 59.18
C ILE A 209 -12.94 8.03 59.63
N ASP A 210 -13.51 8.77 58.68
CA ASP A 210 -14.35 9.94 58.97
C ASP A 210 -15.76 9.55 59.44
N ASP A 211 -16.25 8.36 59.07
CA ASP A 211 -17.56 7.84 59.43
C ASP A 211 -17.50 6.34 59.80
N ASN A 212 -17.90 6.01 61.03
CA ASN A 212 -17.96 4.65 61.56
C ASN A 212 -18.94 3.72 60.83
N THR A 213 -19.80 4.25 59.95
CA THR A 213 -20.72 3.44 59.14
C THR A 213 -20.23 3.18 57.72
N SER A 214 -19.15 3.85 57.30
CA SER A 214 -18.61 3.73 55.94
C SER A 214 -17.64 2.54 55.82
N GLU A 215 -17.69 1.86 54.67
CA GLU A 215 -16.82 0.72 54.35
C GLU A 215 -15.55 1.15 53.59
N ILE A 216 -14.64 0.20 53.35
CA ILE A 216 -13.46 0.41 52.51
C ILE A 216 -13.91 0.73 51.07
N GLY A 217 -13.44 1.85 50.53
CA GLY A 217 -13.66 2.25 49.15
C GLY A 217 -12.75 1.44 48.21
N TRP A 218 -13.27 0.32 47.70
CA TRP A 218 -12.56 -0.51 46.73
C TRP A 218 -12.48 0.18 45.35
N PRO A 219 -11.39 -0.02 44.59
CA PRO A 219 -11.25 0.55 43.25
C PRO A 219 -12.18 -0.17 42.27
N TYR A 220 -12.81 0.60 41.37
CA TYR A 220 -13.63 0.09 40.27
C TYR A 220 -13.13 0.62 38.94
N THR A 221 -13.25 -0.20 37.90
CA THR A 221 -13.07 0.23 36.50
C THR A 221 -14.40 0.13 35.77
N LEU A 222 -14.63 1.05 34.84
CA LEU A 222 -15.75 0.95 33.90
C LEU A 222 -15.35 -0.04 32.80
N GLN A 223 -16.16 -1.07 32.61
CA GLN A 223 -16.03 -1.96 31.47
C GLN A 223 -17.17 -1.69 30.49
N GLU A 224 -16.80 -1.48 29.23
CA GLU A 224 -17.73 -1.36 28.11
C GLU A 224 -17.71 -2.65 27.29
N HIS A 225 -18.89 -3.21 27.07
CA HIS A 225 -19.09 -4.46 26.35
C HIS A 225 -20.02 -4.22 25.18
N ASN A 226 -19.69 -4.82 24.03
CA ASN A 226 -20.61 -4.87 22.90
C ASN A 226 -21.72 -5.87 23.24
N LEU A 227 -22.95 -5.37 23.30
CA LEU A 227 -24.13 -6.17 23.59
C LEU A 227 -24.79 -6.58 22.28
N ILE A 228 -24.93 -7.88 22.07
CA ILE A 228 -25.85 -8.44 21.08
C ILE A 228 -26.90 -9.23 21.86
N ALA A 229 -28.08 -8.63 22.03
CA ALA A 229 -29.22 -9.30 22.66
C ALA A 229 -30.21 -9.76 21.58
N VAL A 230 -30.63 -11.02 21.68
CA VAL A 230 -31.74 -11.56 20.89
C VAL A 230 -32.95 -11.59 21.81
N VAL A 231 -33.97 -10.78 21.50
CA VAL A 231 -35.23 -10.78 22.25
C VAL A 231 -36.08 -11.95 21.73
N PRO A 232 -36.34 -13.00 22.55
CA PRO A 232 -36.95 -14.25 22.07
C PRO A 232 -38.31 -14.05 21.39
N ASP A 233 -39.09 -13.07 21.84
CA ASP A 233 -40.45 -12.84 21.38
C ASP A 233 -40.57 -11.85 20.20
N ALA A 234 -39.50 -11.12 19.87
CA ALA A 234 -39.53 -10.04 18.87
C ALA A 234 -38.76 -10.36 17.58
N ASN A 235 -38.08 -11.50 17.50
CA ASN A 235 -37.13 -11.85 16.42
C ASN A 235 -36.19 -10.67 16.00
N THR A 236 -35.93 -9.77 16.95
CA THR A 236 -35.23 -8.52 16.74
C THR A 236 -33.90 -8.62 17.45
N ARG A 237 -32.81 -8.37 16.72
CA ARG A 237 -31.47 -8.29 17.28
C ARG A 237 -31.22 -6.86 17.72
N VAL A 238 -31.00 -6.67 19.01
CA VAL A 238 -30.52 -5.40 19.57
C VAL A 238 -29.01 -5.48 19.62
N VAL A 239 -28.36 -4.63 18.82
CA VAL A 239 -26.91 -4.42 18.86
C VAL A 239 -26.69 -3.07 19.53
N GLY A 240 -25.95 -3.06 20.64
CA GLY A 240 -25.67 -1.85 21.41
C GLY A 240 -24.43 -2.00 22.26
N THR A 241 -24.22 -1.06 23.17
CA THR A 241 -23.13 -1.09 24.16
C THR A 241 -23.73 -1.19 25.57
N ALA A 242 -23.13 -2.03 26.41
CA ALA A 242 -23.45 -2.15 27.83
C ALA A 242 -22.22 -1.77 28.64
N SER A 243 -22.37 -0.85 29.59
CA SER A 243 -21.28 -0.44 30.48
C SER A 243 -21.61 -0.79 31.93
N GLY A 244 -20.62 -1.30 32.67
CA GLY A 244 -20.78 -1.62 34.09
C GLY A 244 -19.51 -1.35 34.88
N GLN A 245 -19.66 -0.99 36.15
CA GLN A 245 -18.54 -0.89 37.09
C GLN A 245 -18.19 -2.29 37.61
N VAL A 246 -16.91 -2.65 37.52
CA VAL A 246 -16.37 -3.92 37.99
C VAL A 246 -15.18 -3.63 38.90
N PRO A 247 -14.97 -4.36 40.01
CA PRO A 247 -13.78 -4.17 40.85
C PRO A 247 -12.49 -4.24 40.03
N ASP A 248 -11.58 -3.27 40.20
CA ASP A 248 -10.27 -3.26 39.52
C ASP A 248 -9.30 -4.21 40.24
N VAL A 249 -9.50 -5.51 40.03
CA VAL A 249 -8.68 -6.57 40.63
C VAL A 249 -7.21 -6.46 40.20
N ILE A 250 -6.95 -6.06 38.95
CA ILE A 250 -5.59 -5.91 38.43
C ILE A 250 -4.89 -4.74 39.11
N GLY A 251 -5.54 -3.58 39.21
CA GLY A 251 -5.01 -2.43 39.95
C GLY A 251 -4.74 -2.78 41.40
N LEU A 252 -5.68 -3.47 42.07
CA LEU A 252 -5.53 -3.89 43.46
C LEU A 252 -4.34 -4.85 43.66
N LEU A 253 -4.13 -5.80 42.74
CA LEU A 253 -2.96 -6.68 42.78
C LEU A 253 -1.66 -5.90 42.54
N CYS A 254 -1.64 -4.95 41.61
CA CYS A 254 -0.49 -4.06 41.41
C CYS A 254 -0.21 -3.19 42.63
N TRP A 255 -1.23 -2.76 43.36
CA TRP A 255 -1.08 -2.03 44.62
C TRP A 255 -0.49 -2.92 45.72
N ALA A 256 -1.05 -4.11 45.92
CA ALA A 256 -0.65 -5.01 47.00
C ALA A 256 0.71 -5.70 46.75
N LEU A 257 1.04 -6.03 45.50
CA LEU A 257 2.19 -6.85 45.12
C LEU A 257 3.15 -6.11 44.17
N ARG A 258 3.20 -4.78 44.23
CA ARG A 258 3.96 -3.92 43.31
C ARG A 258 5.37 -4.44 43.04
N ASP A 259 6.15 -4.64 44.09
CA ASP A 259 7.57 -4.98 43.98
C ASP A 259 7.75 -6.40 43.42
N THR A 260 6.96 -7.36 43.92
CA THR A 260 6.98 -8.75 43.43
C THR A 260 6.57 -8.87 41.97
N LEU A 261 5.54 -8.14 41.54
CA LEU A 261 5.12 -8.11 40.14
C LEU A 261 6.18 -7.45 39.26
N THR A 262 6.81 -6.38 39.72
CA THR A 262 7.89 -5.70 38.99
C THR A 262 9.08 -6.63 38.80
N GLU A 263 9.50 -7.32 39.87
CA GLU A 263 10.59 -8.30 39.81
C GLU A 263 10.26 -9.45 38.84
N LYS A 264 9.08 -10.05 38.95
CA LYS A 264 8.67 -11.17 38.08
C LYS A 264 8.53 -10.76 36.62
N VAL A 265 8.03 -9.55 36.35
CA VAL A 265 7.95 -9.03 34.98
C VAL A 265 9.34 -8.73 34.43
N ASN A 266 10.26 -8.20 35.23
CA ASN A 266 11.64 -7.98 34.81
C ASN A 266 12.35 -9.30 34.47
N GLU A 267 12.18 -10.35 35.29
CA GLU A 267 12.69 -11.70 34.97
C GLU A 267 12.16 -12.19 33.61
N LEU A 268 10.86 -12.02 33.36
CA LEU A 268 10.25 -12.39 32.07
C LEU A 268 10.82 -11.57 30.91
N ILE A 269 11.06 -10.27 31.10
CA ILE A 269 11.68 -9.42 30.09
C ILE A 269 13.09 -9.94 29.80
N ASP A 270 13.90 -10.18 30.83
CA ASP A 270 15.27 -10.68 30.66
C ASP A 270 15.34 -12.03 29.92
N MET A 271 14.38 -12.93 30.19
CA MET A 271 14.31 -14.23 29.51
C MET A 271 13.91 -14.15 28.03
N ASN A 272 13.20 -13.10 27.62
CA ASN A 272 12.62 -12.98 26.27
C ASN A 272 13.26 -11.86 25.44
N SER A 273 14.21 -11.11 26.00
CA SER A 273 14.90 -10.02 25.31
C SER A 273 16.11 -10.53 24.53
N ASP A 274 16.35 -9.94 23.37
CA ASP A 274 17.57 -10.11 22.60
C ASP A 274 18.26 -8.75 22.47
N ASP A 275 18.96 -8.36 23.54
CA ASP A 275 19.62 -7.06 23.63
C ASP A 275 20.79 -6.91 22.65
N ALA A 276 21.35 -8.01 22.14
CA ALA A 276 22.43 -7.98 21.17
C ALA A 276 21.94 -7.48 19.79
N ALA A 277 20.69 -7.77 19.45
CA ALA A 277 20.04 -7.31 18.22
C ALA A 277 19.13 -6.07 18.44
N ALA A 278 19.07 -5.53 19.66
CA ALA A 278 18.14 -4.48 20.00
C ALA A 278 18.56 -3.09 19.48
N LEU A 279 17.55 -2.29 19.11
CA LEU A 279 17.72 -0.89 18.71
C LEU A 279 16.81 0.01 19.54
N SER A 280 17.36 1.10 20.06
CA SER A 280 16.54 2.14 20.69
C SER A 280 15.61 2.82 19.67
N ALA A 281 14.56 3.49 20.15
CA ALA A 281 13.63 4.22 19.29
C ALA A 281 14.37 5.30 18.46
N ASP A 282 15.28 6.05 19.09
CA ASP A 282 16.07 7.11 18.45
C ASP A 282 17.04 6.55 17.40
N GLU A 283 17.72 5.44 17.70
CA GLU A 283 18.62 4.78 16.73
C GLU A 283 17.84 4.24 15.54
N ARG A 284 16.69 3.62 15.81
CA ARG A 284 15.80 3.10 14.78
C ARG A 284 15.29 4.23 13.88
N GLU A 285 14.85 5.35 14.45
CA GLU A 285 14.41 6.52 13.70
C GLU A 285 15.54 7.10 12.83
N LYS A 286 16.74 7.26 13.40
CA LYS A 286 17.92 7.76 12.67
C LYS A 286 18.32 6.84 11.51
N GLN A 287 18.41 5.54 11.76
CA GLN A 287 18.80 4.58 10.73
C GLN A 287 17.74 4.49 9.61
N LEU A 288 16.45 4.48 9.97
CA LEU A 288 15.38 4.51 8.97
C LEU A 288 15.37 5.81 8.17
N ALA A 289 15.60 6.97 8.80
CA ALA A 289 15.69 8.24 8.10
C ALA A 289 16.86 8.26 7.10
N GLN A 290 18.01 7.70 7.48
CA GLN A 290 19.16 7.56 6.59
C GLN A 290 18.83 6.65 5.40
N ILE A 291 18.24 5.48 5.64
CA ILE A 291 17.84 4.55 4.57
C ILE A 291 16.81 5.17 3.62
N GLU A 292 15.80 5.88 4.14
CA GLU A 292 14.81 6.56 3.30
C GLU A 292 15.45 7.68 2.45
N ALA A 293 16.44 8.40 2.99
CA ALA A 293 17.20 9.40 2.23
C ALA A 293 18.03 8.76 1.12
N ASP A 294 18.74 7.66 1.40
CA ASP A 294 19.55 6.92 0.43
C ASP A 294 18.68 6.25 -0.65
N LYS A 295 17.52 5.71 -0.25
CA LYS A 295 16.52 5.17 -1.16
C LYS A 295 16.01 6.26 -2.10
N LEU A 296 15.61 7.41 -1.57
CA LEU A 296 15.14 8.53 -2.38
C LEU A 296 16.21 9.03 -3.36
N MET A 297 17.47 9.11 -2.92
CA MET A 297 18.58 9.47 -3.80
C MET A 297 18.80 8.44 -4.92
N THR A 298 18.72 7.15 -4.59
CA THR A 298 18.85 6.05 -5.56
C THR A 298 17.71 6.08 -6.57
N GLU A 299 16.48 6.32 -6.12
CA GLU A 299 15.32 6.50 -6.99
C GLU A 299 15.44 7.73 -7.89
N ARG A 300 16.05 8.84 -7.43
CA ARG A 300 16.32 10.01 -8.28
C ARG A 300 17.29 9.69 -9.41
N LYS A 301 18.32 8.86 -9.13
CA LYS A 301 19.25 8.35 -10.14
C LYS A 301 18.53 7.45 -11.14
N GLU A 302 17.67 6.54 -10.66
CA GLU A 302 16.81 5.70 -11.51
C GLU A 302 15.94 6.57 -12.42
N ALA A 303 15.27 7.59 -11.86
CA ALA A 303 14.42 8.49 -12.61
C ALA A 303 15.19 9.27 -13.68
N ALA A 304 16.40 9.75 -13.38
CA ALA A 304 17.25 10.46 -14.33
C ALA A 304 17.67 9.56 -15.51
N LEU A 305 18.05 8.30 -15.24
CA LEU A 305 18.38 7.33 -16.29
C LEU A 305 17.18 7.02 -17.18
N VAL A 306 16.00 6.76 -16.58
CA VAL A 306 14.78 6.49 -17.35
C VAL A 306 14.41 7.70 -18.20
N GLN A 307 14.45 8.91 -17.65
CA GLN A 307 14.14 10.13 -18.42
C GLN A 307 15.10 10.33 -19.60
N ALA A 308 16.40 10.07 -19.40
CA ALA A 308 17.37 10.14 -20.49
C ALA A 308 17.13 9.08 -21.57
N ALA A 309 16.83 7.84 -21.18
CA ALA A 309 16.49 6.78 -22.12
C ALA A 309 15.22 7.11 -22.92
N GLN A 310 14.21 7.64 -22.25
CA GLN A 310 12.96 8.10 -22.86
C GLN A 310 13.19 9.25 -23.84
N ALA A 311 14.04 10.22 -23.49
CA ALA A 311 14.42 11.31 -24.38
C ALA A 311 15.20 10.81 -25.60
N ALA A 312 15.96 9.72 -25.46
CA ALA A 312 16.63 9.04 -26.56
C ALA A 312 15.70 8.14 -27.41
N GLY A 313 14.41 8.07 -27.07
CA GLY A 313 13.40 7.27 -27.79
C GLY A 313 13.35 5.80 -27.37
N GLU A 314 14.03 5.41 -26.29
CA GLU A 314 13.97 4.04 -25.79
C GLU A 314 12.64 3.76 -25.06
N ALA A 315 12.15 2.52 -25.20
CA ALA A 315 10.93 2.05 -24.56
C ALA A 315 11.15 1.61 -23.10
N ILE A 316 11.85 2.42 -22.32
CA ILE A 316 12.10 2.19 -20.89
C ILE A 316 11.09 3.00 -20.08
N GLU A 317 10.41 2.33 -19.15
CA GLU A 317 9.44 2.96 -18.27
C GLU A 317 9.93 2.98 -16.82
N HIS A 318 9.46 4.00 -16.09
CA HIS A 318 9.63 4.07 -14.65
C HIS A 318 8.95 2.87 -13.97
N ARG A 319 9.52 2.45 -12.84
CA ARG A 319 8.84 1.51 -11.95
C ARG A 319 7.60 2.17 -11.37
N HIS A 320 6.51 1.43 -11.19
CA HIS A 320 5.24 2.01 -10.73
C HIS A 320 5.26 2.42 -9.24
N ASP A 321 6.19 1.86 -8.46
CA ASP A 321 6.36 2.07 -7.01
C ASP A 321 7.40 3.17 -6.67
N ILE A 322 8.13 3.72 -7.66
CA ILE A 322 9.10 4.83 -7.48
C ILE A 322 8.45 6.00 -6.74
N SER A 323 9.22 6.72 -5.90
CA SER A 323 8.72 7.92 -5.25
C SER A 323 8.31 9.00 -6.26
N ALA A 324 7.17 9.64 -6.02
CA ALA A 324 6.74 10.80 -6.81
C ALA A 324 7.75 11.96 -6.74
N LEU A 325 8.43 12.11 -5.59
CA LEU A 325 9.51 13.10 -5.42
C LEU A 325 10.70 12.78 -6.35
N ALA A 326 11.04 11.50 -6.52
CA ALA A 326 12.11 11.08 -7.41
C ALA A 326 11.71 11.23 -8.89
N ALA A 327 10.54 10.71 -9.27
CA ALA A 327 10.05 10.79 -10.65
C ALA A 327 9.93 12.24 -11.15
N LEU A 328 9.49 13.16 -10.29
CA LEU A 328 9.33 14.57 -10.62
C LEU A 328 10.58 15.43 -10.32
N GLN A 329 11.66 14.83 -9.78
CA GLN A 329 12.88 15.53 -9.33
C GLN A 329 12.58 16.71 -8.38
N LEU A 330 11.78 16.42 -7.35
CA LEU A 330 11.34 17.36 -6.33
C LEU A 330 11.95 17.03 -4.96
N GLY A 331 12.09 18.06 -4.14
CA GLY A 331 12.47 17.99 -2.73
C GLY A 331 11.49 18.75 -1.86
N LEU A 332 11.39 18.33 -0.59
CA LEU A 332 10.63 19.04 0.44
C LEU A 332 11.58 19.98 1.18
N VAL A 333 11.29 21.27 1.16
CA VAL A 333 12.05 22.28 1.88
C VAL A 333 11.18 22.84 3.00
N THR A 334 11.63 22.71 4.24
CA THR A 334 10.98 23.30 5.41
C THR A 334 11.09 24.82 5.34
N GLN A 335 9.98 25.53 5.50
CA GLN A 335 10.03 26.99 5.65
C GLN A 335 10.65 27.34 7.01
N SER A 336 11.85 27.91 7.00
CA SER A 336 12.38 28.64 8.15
C SER A 336 11.53 29.89 8.35
N ARG A 337 11.14 30.16 9.60
CA ARG A 337 10.35 31.34 10.00
C ARG A 337 11.07 32.65 9.68
#